data_AF-A0A8D9LSB7-F1
#
_entry.id   AF-A0A8D9LSB7-F1
#
_cell.length_a   1.000
_cell.length_b   1.000
_cell.length_c   1.000
_cell.angle_alpha   90.00
_cell.angle_beta   90.00
_cell.angle_gamma   90.00
#
_symmetry.space_group_name_H-M   'P 1'
#
loop_
_entity.id
_entity.type
_entity.pdbx_description
1 polymer ?
#
loop_
_entity_poly.entity_id
_entity_poly.type
_entity_poly.pdbx_seq_one_letter_code
_entity_poly.pdbx_strand_id
1 'polypeptide(L)'
;MSKSHGCFSSRDSAMDVASARGVSSHPPYYSKPICSSQSSLIRIPISKGCCFARSSNLITSLHAASRGVTRRTSGVQWCNRSIRFDPFKVNDKSSRTVTVRSDLSGAATPESTYPEPEIKLSSRLRGICFCLVAGVSAIVLIVLMITGHPFVLLFDRYRRKFHHFIAKLWASISIYPFYKTDIQGLENLPSSDTPCVYVSNHQSFLDIYTLLSLGQSYKFISKTGIFVIPVIGWAMSMMGVVPLKRMDPRSQVDCLKRCMELVKKGASVFFFPEGTRSKDGRLGPFKKGAFTIAAKTGVPVVPITLMGTGKIMPTGSEGILNHGDVRVIIHKPIYGSKADLLCDEARNKIAESMNLVVPCCTILVDLHYISSRMKALILVGGFGTRLRPLTFSMPKPLVDFGNKPMLLHQIEALKAAGVTEVFHTNHGAEASIMVTKVDDPSKYGVVVMEEEARVESFVEKPKHFVGDKINAGIYLLNPSVLDRIELRRTSIEKEIFPKIASEKKLYAMVLPGFWMDIGQPKDYLTGQRMYLNYLRKNAPGKLLVSSGDDVVIGNVMADETAVIGERCLIGPDVVIGAGCVIEPGVRLFGCTVMRGVRIKEHACVSDSIVGWDSTVGS
;
A
#
# COMPACT_ATOMS: atom_id res chain seq x y z
N MET A 1 -37.28 46.33 44.49
CA MET A 1 -38.35 47.22 43.97
C MET A 1 -37.73 48.61 43.78
N SER A 2 -37.98 49.45 42.76
CA SER A 2 -38.58 49.34 41.40
C SER A 2 -38.63 50.79 40.78
N LYS A 3 -38.72 51.09 39.47
CA LYS A 3 -38.95 50.30 38.24
C LYS A 3 -38.47 51.07 36.98
N SER A 4 -38.33 50.35 35.84
CA SER A 4 -38.60 50.70 34.41
C SER A 4 -39.01 52.12 33.94
N HIS A 5 -38.82 52.55 32.67
CA HIS A 5 -37.93 52.15 31.54
C HIS A 5 -38.16 53.04 30.29
N GLY A 6 -37.08 53.35 29.54
CA GLY A 6 -37.05 53.50 28.06
C GLY A 6 -37.78 54.71 27.42
N CYS A 7 -37.56 55.01 26.13
CA CYS A 7 -36.45 54.72 25.21
C CYS A 7 -36.55 55.69 24.00
N PHE A 8 -35.46 56.06 23.31
CA PHE A 8 -35.53 56.98 22.15
C PHE A 8 -34.48 56.74 21.04
N SER A 9 -34.71 57.42 19.92
CA SER A 9 -33.96 57.44 18.66
C SER A 9 -32.83 58.52 18.68
N SER A 10 -32.04 58.87 17.65
CA SER A 10 -31.56 58.26 16.39
C SER A 10 -30.66 59.27 15.64
N ARG A 11 -29.57 58.80 14.99
CA ARG A 11 -28.71 59.53 14.00
C ARG A 11 -28.01 60.82 14.50
N ASP A 12 -26.73 60.98 14.15
CA ASP A 12 -26.34 62.08 13.24
C ASP A 12 -24.96 61.82 12.55
N SER A 13 -24.37 62.84 11.92
CA SER A 13 -23.61 62.67 10.67
C SER A 13 -22.21 63.32 10.61
N ALA A 14 -21.28 62.66 9.89
CA ALA A 14 -20.12 63.17 9.12
C ALA A 14 -19.08 64.15 9.75
N MET A 15 -17.78 63.83 9.53
CA MET A 15 -16.85 64.70 8.76
C MET A 15 -15.49 64.02 8.49
N ASP A 16 -14.84 64.42 7.39
CA ASP A 16 -13.46 64.06 7.03
C ASP A 16 -12.40 64.94 7.72
N VAL A 17 -11.15 64.45 7.79
CA VAL A 17 -9.90 65.15 7.39
C VAL A 17 -8.69 64.24 7.66
N ALA A 18 -7.63 64.34 6.86
CA ALA A 18 -6.51 63.41 6.85
C ALA A 18 -5.18 63.95 7.43
N SER A 19 -4.25 63.01 7.70
CA SER A 19 -2.79 63.20 7.83
C SER A 19 -2.22 63.97 9.05
N ALA A 20 -1.55 63.24 9.97
CA ALA A 20 -0.06 63.23 10.00
C ALA A 20 0.56 62.24 11.04
N ARG A 21 1.61 61.53 10.59
CA ARG A 21 2.86 61.09 11.28
C ARG A 21 2.84 60.71 12.78
N GLY A 22 3.33 59.50 13.09
CA GLY A 22 3.87 59.13 14.40
C GLY A 22 4.57 57.75 14.39
N VAL A 23 5.73 57.61 15.05
CA VAL A 23 6.50 56.35 15.15
C VAL A 23 7.10 56.21 16.55
N SER A 24 6.68 55.21 17.34
CA SER A 24 7.55 54.37 18.22
C SER A 24 6.77 53.45 19.19
N SER A 25 7.49 52.45 19.72
CA SER A 25 7.43 51.90 21.11
C SER A 25 6.21 51.10 21.65
N HIS A 26 6.51 49.84 22.05
CA HIS A 26 5.88 49.05 23.13
C HIS A 26 6.09 49.69 24.53
N PRO A 27 5.69 49.11 25.69
CA PRO A 27 4.88 47.89 26.00
C PRO A 27 3.60 48.34 26.77
N PRO A 28 3.14 47.82 27.93
CA PRO A 28 3.17 46.48 28.58
C PRO A 28 1.75 45.84 28.60
N TYR A 29 1.25 44.94 29.46
CA TYR A 29 1.62 44.43 30.81
C TYR A 29 1.27 42.92 30.98
N TYR A 30 1.43 42.40 32.20
CA TYR A 30 1.18 41.01 32.63
C TYR A 30 -0.04 40.89 33.55
N SER A 31 -0.66 39.70 33.59
CA SER A 31 -1.28 39.17 34.82
C SER A 31 -1.13 37.64 34.95
N LYS A 32 -0.31 37.23 35.92
CA LYS A 32 -0.18 35.88 36.52
C LYS A 32 -0.05 36.11 38.05
N PRO A 33 -0.18 35.08 38.90
CA PRO A 33 -1.05 33.90 38.84
C PRO A 33 -1.86 33.75 40.15
N ILE A 34 -2.79 32.79 40.23
CA ILE A 34 -3.16 32.17 41.52
C ILE A 34 -3.12 30.65 41.37
N CYS A 35 -2.45 30.00 42.32
CA CYS A 35 -2.54 28.57 42.57
C CYS A 35 -3.17 28.40 43.94
N SER A 36 -4.31 27.71 44.03
CA SER A 36 -4.97 27.39 45.30
C SER A 36 -5.52 25.98 45.24
N SER A 37 -5.12 25.16 46.20
CA SER A 37 -5.61 23.81 46.40
C SER A 37 -7.10 23.79 46.76
N GLN A 38 -7.80 22.73 46.37
CA GLN A 38 -8.37 21.83 47.38
C GLN A 38 -8.67 20.44 46.81
N SER A 39 -8.56 19.44 47.68
CA SER A 39 -8.85 18.05 47.41
C SER A 39 -10.24 17.68 47.94
N SER A 40 -11.10 17.11 47.10
CA SER A 40 -12.32 16.42 47.54
C SER A 40 -12.17 14.91 47.31
N LEU A 41 -11.51 14.24 48.26
CA LEU A 41 -11.52 12.77 48.35
C LEU A 41 -12.95 12.29 48.64
N ILE A 42 -13.46 11.38 47.82
CA ILE A 42 -14.48 10.41 48.24
C ILE A 42 -13.89 9.00 48.06
N ARG A 43 -13.83 8.27 49.17
CA ARG A 43 -13.47 6.86 49.30
C ARG A 43 -14.52 6.20 50.22
N ILE A 44 -14.35 4.89 50.42
CA ILE A 44 -14.99 4.02 51.44
C ILE A 44 -16.22 3.23 50.91
N PRO A 45 -16.28 1.88 51.13
CA PRO A 45 -16.52 0.96 49.99
C PRO A 45 -17.24 -0.38 50.35
N ILE A 46 -16.95 -1.44 49.56
CA ILE A 46 -16.90 -2.88 49.92
C ILE A 46 -18.17 -3.76 49.87
N SER A 47 -17.98 -4.94 49.26
CA SER A 47 -18.80 -6.18 49.32
C SER A 47 -20.15 -6.17 48.58
N LYS A 48 -20.70 -7.31 48.13
CA LYS A 48 -20.32 -8.74 48.34
C LYS A 48 -20.05 -9.48 47.02
N GLY A 49 -19.43 -10.65 47.10
CA GLY A 49 -19.28 -11.62 46.00
C GLY A 49 -19.93 -12.96 46.32
N CYS A 50 -19.46 -14.04 45.65
CA CYS A 50 -19.96 -15.42 45.74
C CYS A 50 -21.34 -15.67 45.05
N CYS A 51 -21.62 -16.83 44.45
CA CYS A 51 -20.76 -17.99 44.13
C CYS A 51 -21.33 -18.87 42.97
N PHE A 52 -20.51 -19.84 42.56
CA PHE A 52 -20.82 -21.07 41.82
C PHE A 52 -22.28 -21.44 41.47
N ALA A 53 -22.49 -21.85 40.22
CA ALA A 53 -23.09 -23.16 39.93
C ALA A 53 -22.54 -23.76 38.60
N ARG A 54 -22.19 -25.05 38.63
CA ARG A 54 -22.11 -25.90 37.44
C ARG A 54 -23.36 -26.79 37.44
N SER A 55 -23.96 -27.02 36.29
CA SER A 55 -24.68 -28.27 36.02
C SER A 55 -24.41 -28.71 34.59
N SER A 56 -24.02 -29.97 34.44
CA SER A 56 -23.91 -30.68 33.17
C SER A 56 -25.12 -31.61 33.01
N ASN A 57 -25.06 -32.53 32.03
CA ASN A 57 -25.93 -33.70 31.85
C ASN A 57 -27.30 -33.39 31.19
N LEU A 58 -27.87 -34.25 30.33
CA LEU A 58 -27.33 -35.33 29.48
C LEU A 58 -28.43 -35.68 28.41
N ILE A 59 -28.38 -36.88 27.81
CA ILE A 59 -29.45 -37.57 27.05
C ILE A 59 -29.72 -36.96 25.65
N THR A 60 -29.37 -37.56 24.50
CA THR A 60 -29.74 -38.86 23.86
C THR A 60 -31.23 -38.95 23.44
N SER A 61 -31.63 -39.46 22.27
CA SER A 61 -30.91 -39.96 21.08
C SER A 61 -31.87 -40.32 19.93
N LEU A 62 -31.30 -40.70 18.76
CA LEU A 62 -31.82 -41.66 17.76
C LEU A 62 -33.05 -41.33 16.88
N HIS A 63 -32.82 -41.56 15.57
CA HIS A 63 -33.77 -42.09 14.56
C HIS A 63 -35.01 -41.26 14.14
N ALA A 64 -35.67 -41.55 13.00
CA ALA A 64 -35.20 -42.01 11.67
C ALA A 64 -36.39 -41.97 10.67
N ALA A 65 -36.12 -41.65 9.39
CA ALA A 65 -37.03 -41.87 8.25
C ALA A 65 -38.42 -41.18 8.34
N SER A 66 -39.32 -41.28 7.34
CA SER A 66 -39.15 -40.96 5.91
C SER A 66 -40.53 -40.66 5.28
N ARG A 67 -40.57 -39.80 4.25
CA ARG A 67 -41.62 -39.58 3.23
C ARG A 67 -41.19 -38.36 2.38
N GLY A 68 -41.35 -38.30 1.06
CA GLY A 68 -41.86 -39.29 0.09
C GLY A 68 -42.74 -38.63 -0.97
N VAL A 69 -42.59 -39.01 -2.26
CA VAL A 69 -43.22 -38.36 -3.44
C VAL A 69 -42.62 -36.95 -3.69
N THR A 70 -42.49 -36.37 -4.90
CA THR A 70 -42.96 -36.69 -6.28
C THR A 70 -41.78 -36.92 -7.27
N ARG A 71 -42.04 -36.77 -8.59
CA ARG A 71 -41.07 -36.69 -9.70
C ARG A 71 -41.61 -35.73 -10.79
N ARG A 72 -40.72 -35.21 -11.64
CA ARG A 72 -40.93 -35.12 -13.10
C ARG A 72 -39.60 -35.39 -13.82
N THR A 73 -39.65 -36.00 -15.01
CA THR A 73 -38.47 -36.59 -15.68
C THR A 73 -38.63 -36.65 -17.20
N SER A 74 -37.61 -36.20 -17.94
CA SER A 74 -37.41 -36.40 -19.38
C SER A 74 -36.01 -35.88 -19.77
N GLY A 75 -35.12 -36.59 -20.48
CA GLY A 75 -35.09 -38.02 -20.86
C GLY A 75 -33.83 -38.34 -21.69
N VAL A 76 -33.31 -39.58 -21.57
CA VAL A 76 -32.78 -40.50 -22.62
C VAL A 76 -31.91 -39.88 -23.76
N GLN A 77 -30.71 -40.36 -24.12
CA GLN A 77 -30.29 -41.75 -24.35
C GLN A 77 -28.78 -42.04 -24.17
N TRP A 78 -28.39 -43.32 -24.17
CA TRP A 78 -27.02 -43.84 -24.19
C TRP A 78 -26.52 -44.18 -25.61
N CYS A 79 -25.20 -44.32 -25.78
CA CYS A 79 -24.63 -45.39 -26.61
C CYS A 79 -23.34 -45.94 -25.98
N ASN A 80 -23.01 -47.21 -26.23
CA ASN A 80 -22.03 -48.00 -25.48
C ASN A 80 -21.37 -49.06 -26.39
N ARG A 81 -20.04 -49.22 -26.36
CA ARG A 81 -19.34 -50.39 -26.95
C ARG A 81 -17.93 -50.59 -26.39
N SER A 82 -17.39 -51.80 -26.56
CA SER A 82 -16.42 -52.38 -25.64
C SER A 82 -15.32 -53.22 -26.30
N ILE A 83 -14.13 -53.11 -25.71
CA ILE A 83 -13.12 -54.17 -25.47
C ILE A 83 -12.75 -55.12 -26.62
N ARG A 84 -11.50 -55.03 -27.06
CA ARG A 84 -10.59 -56.20 -27.08
C ARG A 84 -9.12 -55.80 -26.96
N PHE A 85 -8.31 -56.71 -26.44
CA PHE A 85 -6.86 -56.63 -26.26
C PHE A 85 -6.20 -57.66 -27.18
N ASP A 86 -4.97 -57.41 -27.63
CA ASP A 86 -4.11 -58.38 -28.32
C ASP A 86 -2.64 -58.13 -27.88
N PRO A 87 -1.81 -59.15 -27.59
CA PRO A 87 -0.50 -58.95 -26.99
C PRO A 87 0.67 -58.90 -28.00
N PHE A 88 1.88 -58.62 -27.47
CA PHE A 88 3.19 -58.57 -28.17
C PHE A 88 3.48 -57.36 -29.09
N LYS A 89 4.03 -56.28 -28.50
CA LYS A 89 5.48 -55.95 -28.67
C LYS A 89 5.98 -54.77 -27.80
N VAL A 90 6.84 -55.14 -26.83
CA VAL A 90 8.06 -54.46 -26.31
C VAL A 90 8.17 -52.91 -26.34
N ASN A 91 8.30 -52.34 -25.12
CA ASN A 91 8.98 -51.09 -24.70
C ASN A 91 9.11 -49.88 -25.66
N ASP A 92 8.56 -48.74 -25.20
CA ASP A 92 9.38 -47.78 -24.44
C ASP A 92 8.56 -47.15 -23.29
N LYS A 93 9.19 -46.53 -22.29
CA LYS A 93 8.55 -45.99 -21.07
C LYS A 93 8.99 -44.57 -20.72
N SER A 94 8.09 -43.61 -20.92
CA SER A 94 8.05 -42.38 -20.12
C SER A 94 6.62 -42.08 -19.64
N SER A 95 6.48 -41.50 -18.45
CA SER A 95 5.19 -41.38 -17.75
C SER A 95 4.44 -40.09 -18.12
N ARG A 96 3.16 -40.21 -18.49
CA ARG A 96 2.29 -39.06 -18.78
C ARG A 96 1.86 -38.35 -17.50
N THR A 97 2.25 -37.09 -17.34
CA THR A 97 1.76 -36.22 -16.26
C THR A 97 0.45 -35.55 -16.69
N VAL A 98 -0.61 -35.70 -15.88
CA VAL A 98 -1.89 -35.00 -16.11
C VAL A 98 -1.67 -33.50 -15.91
N THR A 99 -1.80 -32.73 -16.98
CA THR A 99 -1.68 -31.26 -16.95
C THR A 99 -3.05 -30.64 -17.13
N VAL A 100 -3.54 -29.93 -16.11
CA VAL A 100 -4.73 -29.10 -16.24
C VAL A 100 -4.33 -27.80 -16.93
N ARG A 101 -4.81 -27.59 -18.16
CA ARG A 101 -4.75 -26.27 -18.80
C ARG A 101 -5.90 -25.40 -18.32
N SER A 102 -5.61 -24.09 -18.22
CA SER A 102 -6.58 -23.01 -18.13
C SER A 102 -6.22 -22.00 -19.22
N ASP A 103 -6.83 -22.14 -20.38
CA ASP A 103 -6.51 -21.32 -21.55
C ASP A 103 -7.18 -19.94 -21.44
N LEU A 104 -6.41 -18.86 -21.52
CA LEU A 104 -6.85 -17.52 -21.92
C LEU A 104 -5.66 -16.57 -22.15
N SER A 105 -4.72 -16.98 -23.01
CA SER A 105 -3.68 -16.10 -23.53
C SER A 105 -4.20 -15.32 -24.74
N GLY A 106 -4.59 -14.05 -24.55
CA GLY A 106 -4.84 -13.13 -25.66
C GLY A 106 -3.57 -12.91 -26.49
N ALA A 107 -3.73 -12.66 -27.80
CA ALA A 107 -2.61 -12.53 -28.73
C ALA A 107 -1.68 -11.36 -28.35
N ALA A 108 -0.38 -11.61 -28.31
CA ALA A 108 0.64 -10.58 -28.18
C ALA A 108 0.98 -10.01 -29.57
N THR A 109 1.04 -8.68 -29.68
CA THR A 109 1.67 -8.01 -30.82
C THR A 109 3.20 -8.06 -30.66
N PRO A 110 3.98 -8.18 -31.76
CA PRO A 110 5.40 -8.52 -31.70
C PRO A 110 6.35 -7.37 -31.29
N GLU A 111 5.83 -6.25 -30.76
CA GLU A 111 6.63 -5.02 -30.48
C GLU A 111 6.70 -4.64 -28.98
N SER A 112 6.16 -5.46 -28.07
CA SER A 112 6.20 -5.18 -26.62
C SER A 112 7.17 -6.07 -25.82
N THR A 113 8.22 -6.59 -26.45
CA THR A 113 9.31 -7.28 -25.75
C THR A 113 10.18 -6.26 -25.03
N TYR A 114 9.87 -6.01 -23.75
CA TYR A 114 10.84 -5.44 -22.82
C TYR A 114 12.12 -6.28 -22.87
N PRO A 115 13.32 -5.67 -22.95
CA PRO A 115 14.55 -6.44 -22.94
C PRO A 115 14.71 -7.17 -21.61
N GLU A 116 14.65 -8.50 -21.66
CA GLU A 116 15.16 -9.36 -20.57
C GLU A 116 16.56 -8.87 -20.19
N PRO A 117 16.84 -8.61 -18.90
CA PRO A 117 18.11 -8.03 -18.50
C PRO A 117 19.25 -8.98 -18.82
N GLU A 118 20.13 -8.60 -19.76
CA GLU A 118 21.26 -9.43 -20.19
C GLU A 118 22.00 -10.03 -18.99
N ILE A 119 21.83 -11.34 -18.79
CA ILE A 119 22.48 -12.04 -17.69
C ILE A 119 23.95 -12.23 -18.07
N LYS A 120 24.75 -11.18 -17.83
CA LYS A 120 26.17 -11.13 -18.17
C LYS A 120 26.86 -12.39 -17.68
N LEU A 121 27.52 -13.09 -18.60
CA LEU A 121 28.19 -14.38 -18.36
C LEU A 121 29.16 -14.32 -17.16
N SER A 122 29.79 -13.16 -16.95
CA SER A 122 30.62 -12.86 -15.78
C SER A 122 29.88 -12.99 -14.44
N SER A 123 28.61 -12.59 -14.34
CA SER A 123 27.81 -12.68 -13.11
C SER A 123 27.35 -14.11 -12.84
N ARG A 124 27.16 -14.93 -13.89
CA ARG A 124 26.97 -16.39 -13.76
C ARG A 124 28.24 -17.07 -13.27
N LEU A 125 29.38 -16.77 -13.89
CA LEU A 125 30.68 -17.33 -13.51
C LEU A 125 31.05 -16.95 -12.07
N ARG A 126 30.88 -15.69 -11.67
CA ARG A 126 31.05 -15.24 -10.27
C ARG A 126 30.14 -16.00 -9.30
N GLY A 127 28.89 -16.27 -9.68
CA GLY A 127 27.96 -17.09 -8.88
C GLY A 127 28.44 -18.54 -8.70
N ILE A 128 28.97 -19.15 -9.77
CA ILE A 128 29.57 -20.49 -9.72
C ILE A 128 30.82 -20.48 -8.80
N CYS A 129 31.71 -19.51 -8.96
CA CYS A 129 32.89 -19.35 -8.10
C CYS A 129 32.51 -19.18 -6.62
N PHE A 130 31.48 -18.38 -6.31
CA PHE A 130 30.96 -18.22 -4.94
C PHE A 130 30.43 -19.55 -4.37
N CYS A 131 29.62 -20.29 -5.14
CA CYS A 131 29.12 -21.60 -4.72
C CYS A 131 30.26 -22.62 -4.50
N LEU A 132 31.32 -22.59 -5.32
CA LEU A 132 32.50 -23.44 -5.14
C LEU A 132 33.27 -23.07 -3.87
N VAL A 133 33.60 -21.79 -3.65
CA VAL A 133 34.31 -21.33 -2.45
C VAL A 133 33.51 -21.63 -1.18
N ALA A 134 32.22 -21.34 -1.18
CA ALA A 134 31.33 -21.60 -0.04
C ALA A 134 31.15 -23.11 0.23
N GLY A 135 31.06 -23.93 -0.82
CA GLY A 135 30.93 -25.40 -0.71
C GLY A 135 32.19 -26.07 -0.18
N VAL A 136 33.35 -25.78 -0.79
CA VAL A 136 34.64 -26.36 -0.38
C VAL A 136 35.01 -25.94 1.04
N SER A 137 34.86 -24.66 1.39
CA SER A 137 35.14 -24.19 2.75
C SER A 137 34.17 -24.77 3.79
N ALA A 138 32.89 -25.03 3.44
CA ALA A 138 31.96 -25.73 4.34
C ALA A 138 32.41 -27.17 4.63
N ILE A 139 32.89 -27.91 3.62
CA ILE A 139 33.35 -29.30 3.75
C ILE A 139 34.62 -29.40 4.61
N VAL A 140 35.52 -28.42 4.55
CA VAL A 140 36.70 -28.36 5.44
C VAL A 140 36.27 -27.99 6.87
N LEU A 141 35.46 -26.94 7.02
CA LEU A 141 35.16 -26.36 8.34
C LEU A 141 34.15 -27.19 9.16
N ILE A 142 33.30 -28.01 8.53
CA ILE A 142 32.38 -28.90 9.25
C ILE A 142 33.13 -29.93 10.12
N VAL A 143 34.33 -30.38 9.70
CA VAL A 143 35.16 -31.31 10.48
C VAL A 143 35.52 -30.68 11.83
N LEU A 144 35.94 -29.41 11.83
CA LEU A 144 36.22 -28.64 13.04
C LEU A 144 34.97 -28.41 13.90
N MET A 145 33.80 -28.20 13.27
CA MET A 145 32.53 -28.09 14.00
C MET A 145 32.16 -29.39 14.73
N ILE A 146 32.41 -30.54 14.10
CA ILE A 146 32.11 -31.88 14.62
C ILE A 146 33.06 -32.22 15.78
N THR A 147 34.38 -32.09 15.59
CA THR A 147 35.36 -32.40 16.65
C THR A 147 35.21 -31.50 17.86
N GLY A 148 34.88 -30.21 17.67
CA GLY A 148 34.54 -29.29 18.75
C GLY A 148 33.14 -29.46 19.36
N HIS A 149 32.24 -30.25 18.76
CA HIS A 149 30.84 -30.33 19.21
C HIS A 149 30.67 -30.85 20.65
N PRO A 150 31.37 -31.92 21.11
CA PRO A 150 31.24 -32.41 22.48
C PRO A 150 31.63 -31.35 23.52
N PHE A 151 32.75 -30.65 23.29
CA PHE A 151 33.23 -29.57 24.17
C PHE A 151 32.23 -28.41 24.24
N VAL A 152 31.61 -28.03 23.12
CA VAL A 152 30.54 -27.02 23.13
C VAL A 152 29.30 -27.49 23.88
N LEU A 153 28.89 -28.76 23.75
CA LEU A 153 27.75 -29.28 24.51
C LEU A 153 28.01 -29.32 26.03
N LEU A 154 29.28 -29.48 26.44
CA LEU A 154 29.71 -29.50 27.84
C LEU A 154 29.86 -28.09 28.43
N PHE A 155 30.56 -27.18 27.74
CA PHE A 155 30.97 -25.87 28.28
C PHE A 155 30.15 -24.67 27.77
N ASP A 156 29.51 -24.74 26.60
CA ASP A 156 28.72 -23.64 26.03
C ASP A 156 27.49 -24.15 25.25
N ARG A 157 26.65 -24.93 25.93
CA ARG A 157 25.51 -25.64 25.34
C ARG A 157 24.50 -24.73 24.64
N TYR A 158 24.42 -23.47 25.08
CA TYR A 158 23.39 -22.51 24.66
C TYR A 158 23.93 -21.37 23.76
N ARG A 159 25.02 -20.69 24.11
CA ARG A 159 25.57 -19.62 23.24
C ARG A 159 26.33 -20.22 22.07
N ARG A 160 26.99 -21.38 22.22
CA ARG A 160 27.74 -22.08 21.16
C ARG A 160 28.68 -21.16 20.38
N LYS A 161 29.47 -20.34 21.11
CA LYS A 161 30.38 -19.32 20.56
C LYS A 161 31.38 -19.93 19.56
N PHE A 162 31.95 -21.11 19.84
CA PHE A 162 32.85 -21.81 18.91
C PHE A 162 32.22 -22.13 17.55
N HIS A 163 30.99 -22.68 17.52
CA HIS A 163 30.30 -22.93 16.24
C HIS A 163 29.97 -21.64 15.48
N HIS A 164 29.81 -20.50 16.17
CA HIS A 164 29.63 -19.20 15.53
C HIS A 164 30.94 -18.60 15.03
N PHE A 165 32.07 -18.86 15.71
CA PHE A 165 33.40 -18.53 15.19
C PHE A 165 33.71 -19.29 13.89
N ILE A 166 33.44 -20.61 13.83
CA ILE A 166 33.61 -21.38 12.59
C ILE A 166 32.65 -20.90 11.49
N ALA A 167 31.40 -20.56 11.82
CA ALA A 167 30.45 -19.99 10.86
C ALA A 167 30.84 -18.58 10.37
N LYS A 168 31.45 -17.74 11.23
CA LYS A 168 32.04 -16.45 10.86
C LYS A 168 33.17 -16.65 9.86
N LEU A 169 34.09 -17.58 10.14
CA LEU A 169 35.22 -17.90 9.27
C LEU A 169 34.74 -18.38 7.90
N TRP A 170 33.81 -19.35 7.87
CA TRP A 170 33.16 -19.83 6.65
C TRP A 170 32.51 -18.71 5.84
N ALA A 171 31.70 -17.88 6.49
CA ALA A 171 30.99 -16.80 5.83
C ALA A 171 31.95 -15.74 5.27
N SER A 172 33.00 -15.39 6.02
CA SER A 172 34.02 -14.41 5.61
C SER A 172 34.81 -14.90 4.40
N ILE A 173 35.30 -16.15 4.42
CA ILE A 173 35.96 -16.81 3.27
C ILE A 173 35.04 -16.83 2.05
N SER A 174 33.74 -17.09 2.26
CA SER A 174 32.75 -17.19 1.18
C SER A 174 32.44 -15.86 0.49
N ILE A 175 32.58 -14.71 1.16
CA ILE A 175 32.13 -13.40 0.62
C ILE A 175 33.26 -12.43 0.28
N TYR A 176 34.37 -12.48 1.02
CA TYR A 176 35.49 -11.55 0.86
C TYR A 176 36.05 -11.45 -0.59
N PRO A 177 36.12 -12.53 -1.40
CA PRO A 177 36.56 -12.42 -2.79
C PRO A 177 35.58 -11.72 -3.74
N PHE A 178 34.34 -11.43 -3.31
CA PHE A 178 33.24 -11.10 -4.22
C PHE A 178 32.64 -9.71 -4.04
N TYR A 179 32.51 -9.23 -2.79
CA TYR A 179 32.00 -7.90 -2.44
C TYR A 179 32.59 -7.41 -1.12
N LYS A 180 32.72 -6.08 -0.94
CA LYS A 180 33.15 -5.49 0.34
C LYS A 180 31.97 -5.29 1.27
N THR A 181 32.23 -5.31 2.57
CA THR A 181 31.26 -5.01 3.63
C THR A 181 31.65 -3.74 4.39
N ASP A 182 30.87 -2.67 4.20
CA ASP A 182 30.92 -1.42 4.96
C ASP A 182 30.04 -1.58 6.21
N ILE A 183 30.64 -1.65 7.40
CA ILE A 183 29.94 -1.95 8.66
C ILE A 183 30.01 -0.75 9.58
N GLN A 184 28.85 -0.21 9.93
CA GLN A 184 28.68 1.00 10.73
C GLN A 184 27.90 0.65 12.00
N GLY A 185 28.23 1.29 13.13
CA GLY A 185 27.53 1.05 14.39
C GLY A 185 27.99 -0.19 15.17
N LEU A 186 29.21 -0.70 14.95
CA LEU A 186 29.75 -1.85 15.70
C LEU A 186 29.74 -1.62 17.21
N GLU A 187 29.92 -0.38 17.64
CA GLU A 187 29.84 0.10 19.02
C GLU A 187 28.42 0.01 19.63
N ASN A 188 27.38 -0.16 18.80
CA ASN A 188 26.00 -0.38 19.26
C ASN A 188 25.69 -1.86 19.56
N LEU A 189 26.62 -2.79 19.29
CA LEU A 189 26.44 -4.20 19.63
C LEU A 189 26.52 -4.41 21.16
N PRO A 190 25.53 -5.08 21.78
CA PRO A 190 25.63 -5.48 23.18
C PRO A 190 26.86 -6.35 23.44
N SER A 191 27.42 -6.25 24.64
CA SER A 191 28.51 -7.11 25.11
C SER A 191 28.18 -8.60 24.93
N SER A 192 29.16 -9.41 24.58
CA SER A 192 29.05 -10.82 24.12
C SER A 192 28.42 -11.83 25.09
N ASP A 193 27.97 -11.37 26.27
CA ASP A 193 27.30 -12.16 27.29
C ASP A 193 25.90 -11.60 27.65
N THR A 194 25.49 -10.47 27.05
CA THR A 194 24.15 -9.87 27.15
C THR A 194 23.23 -10.47 26.08
N PRO A 195 22.23 -11.30 26.44
CA PRO A 195 21.27 -11.82 25.48
C PRO A 195 20.41 -10.68 24.89
N CYS A 196 20.09 -10.78 23.61
CA CYS A 196 19.31 -9.78 22.87
C CYS A 196 18.52 -10.40 21.69
N VAL A 197 17.56 -9.65 21.15
CA VAL A 197 16.79 -10.03 19.95
C VAL A 197 17.26 -9.17 18.77
N TYR A 198 18.03 -9.78 17.87
CA TYR A 198 18.44 -9.12 16.63
C TYR A 198 17.31 -9.17 15.59
N VAL A 199 17.08 -8.05 14.90
CA VAL A 199 16.10 -7.96 13.80
C VAL A 199 16.70 -7.23 12.59
N SER A 200 16.36 -7.66 11.37
CA SER A 200 16.81 -6.99 10.15
C SER A 200 15.84 -7.14 8.97
N ASN A 201 16.01 -6.28 7.98
CA ASN A 201 15.39 -6.45 6.66
C ASN A 201 16.02 -7.64 5.90
N HIS A 202 15.26 -8.24 4.98
CA HIS A 202 15.67 -9.44 4.25
C HIS A 202 15.59 -9.21 2.74
N GLN A 203 16.72 -9.04 2.06
CA GLN A 203 16.78 -8.81 0.61
C GLN A 203 17.29 -10.03 -0.18
N SER A 204 18.16 -10.86 0.40
CA SER A 204 18.92 -11.87 -0.34
C SER A 204 19.19 -13.15 0.46
N PHE A 205 19.79 -14.15 -0.20
CA PHE A 205 20.48 -15.25 0.48
C PHE A 205 21.80 -14.79 1.13
N LEU A 206 22.46 -13.79 0.53
CA LEU A 206 23.73 -13.22 1.00
C LEU A 206 23.64 -12.53 2.37
N ASP A 207 22.43 -12.14 2.79
CA ASP A 207 22.15 -11.56 4.11
C ASP A 207 22.72 -12.44 5.24
N ILE A 208 22.55 -13.76 5.15
CA ILE A 208 23.02 -14.72 6.16
C ILE A 208 24.54 -14.70 6.28
N TYR A 209 25.25 -14.64 5.15
CA TYR A 209 26.71 -14.60 5.12
C TYR A 209 27.24 -13.25 5.65
N THR A 210 26.64 -12.16 5.17
CA THR A 210 26.95 -10.79 5.62
C THR A 210 26.83 -10.69 7.15
N LEU A 211 25.70 -11.14 7.70
CA LEU A 211 25.46 -11.14 9.14
C LEU A 211 26.46 -12.05 9.88
N LEU A 212 26.68 -13.28 9.43
CA LEU A 212 27.63 -14.20 10.08
C LEU A 212 29.06 -13.62 10.13
N SER A 213 29.48 -12.82 9.14
CA SER A 213 30.77 -12.14 9.16
C SER A 213 30.95 -11.14 10.31
N LEU A 214 29.86 -10.63 10.91
CA LEU A 214 29.90 -9.80 12.12
C LEU A 214 30.43 -10.56 13.35
N GLY A 215 30.37 -11.90 13.34
CA GLY A 215 30.91 -12.75 14.40
C GLY A 215 30.10 -12.80 15.70
N GLN A 216 28.92 -12.20 15.74
CA GLN A 216 28.01 -12.26 16.87
C GLN A 216 27.33 -13.63 16.97
N SER A 217 27.09 -14.10 18.20
CA SER A 217 26.41 -15.39 18.43
C SER A 217 24.92 -15.21 18.68
N TYR A 218 24.12 -15.57 17.67
CA TYR A 218 22.66 -15.55 17.74
C TYR A 218 22.06 -16.79 17.07
N LYS A 219 20.86 -17.19 17.50
CA LYS A 219 20.14 -18.33 16.88
C LYS A 219 19.18 -17.81 15.82
N PHE A 220 19.54 -18.01 14.55
CA PHE A 220 18.63 -17.79 13.43
C PHE A 220 17.38 -18.68 13.52
N ILE A 221 16.28 -18.23 12.93
CA ILE A 221 15.09 -19.03 12.66
C ILE A 221 15.10 -19.41 11.17
N SER A 222 15.00 -20.70 10.84
CA SER A 222 15.15 -21.19 9.45
C SER A 222 14.09 -22.24 9.06
N LYS A 223 13.82 -22.38 7.76
CA LYS A 223 12.84 -23.35 7.22
C LYS A 223 13.32 -24.78 7.51
N THR A 224 12.47 -25.61 8.11
CA THR A 224 12.81 -27.01 8.47
C THR A 224 13.41 -27.80 7.30
N GLY A 225 12.92 -27.59 6.08
CA GLY A 225 13.43 -28.25 4.86
C GLY A 225 14.84 -27.83 4.40
N ILE A 226 15.54 -26.93 5.10
CA ILE A 226 16.97 -26.64 4.85
C ILE A 226 17.86 -27.56 5.70
N PHE A 227 17.35 -28.09 6.81
CA PHE A 227 18.09 -29.01 7.70
C PHE A 227 18.37 -30.39 7.07
N VAL A 228 17.76 -30.72 5.93
CA VAL A 228 18.01 -31.98 5.19
C VAL A 228 19.21 -31.89 4.24
N ILE A 229 19.76 -30.69 4.02
CA ILE A 229 20.93 -30.50 3.14
C ILE A 229 22.18 -31.02 3.88
N PRO A 230 22.95 -31.97 3.31
CA PRO A 230 24.20 -32.44 3.92
C PRO A 230 25.18 -31.30 4.20
N VAL A 231 26.03 -31.47 5.21
CA VAL A 231 26.95 -30.44 5.76
C VAL A 231 26.22 -29.23 6.36
N ILE A 232 25.46 -28.46 5.56
CA ILE A 232 24.79 -27.23 5.98
C ILE A 232 23.72 -27.48 7.06
N GLY A 233 22.88 -28.51 6.89
CA GLY A 233 21.86 -28.88 7.87
C GLY A 233 22.45 -29.39 9.19
N TRP A 234 23.61 -30.05 9.13
CA TRP A 234 24.38 -30.45 10.31
C TRP A 234 25.01 -29.24 11.00
N ALA A 235 25.62 -28.31 10.26
CA ALA A 235 26.14 -27.05 10.79
C ALA A 235 25.05 -26.23 11.51
N MET A 236 23.88 -26.06 10.87
CA MET A 236 22.72 -25.37 11.46
C MET A 236 22.25 -26.04 12.77
N SER A 237 22.22 -27.37 12.80
CA SER A 237 21.87 -28.14 14.00
C SER A 237 22.89 -27.96 15.12
N MET A 238 24.18 -27.97 14.79
CA MET A 238 25.29 -27.75 15.73
C MET A 238 25.35 -26.30 16.24
N MET A 239 25.08 -25.29 15.39
CA MET A 239 24.97 -23.89 15.81
C MET A 239 23.77 -23.62 16.73
N GLY A 240 22.72 -24.45 16.64
CA GLY A 240 21.49 -24.32 17.42
C GLY A 240 20.41 -23.48 16.73
N VAL A 241 20.45 -23.37 15.39
CA VAL A 241 19.41 -22.71 14.58
C VAL A 241 18.05 -23.32 14.87
N VAL A 242 17.01 -22.49 14.98
CA VAL A 242 15.66 -22.92 15.33
C VAL A 242 14.86 -23.27 14.06
N PRO A 243 14.39 -24.51 13.89
CA PRO A 243 13.59 -24.90 12.73
C PRO A 243 12.15 -24.37 12.84
N LEU A 244 11.59 -23.94 11.70
CA LEU A 244 10.23 -23.43 11.59
C LEU A 244 9.52 -23.96 10.33
N LYS A 245 8.31 -24.51 10.50
CA LYS A 245 7.35 -24.78 9.42
C LYS A 245 6.42 -23.56 9.26
N ARG A 246 6.67 -22.70 8.27
CA ARG A 246 5.95 -21.42 8.11
C ARG A 246 4.43 -21.56 7.97
N MET A 247 3.93 -22.65 7.39
CA MET A 247 2.49 -22.91 7.19
C MET A 247 1.79 -23.58 8.39
N ASP A 248 2.50 -23.85 9.49
CA ASP A 248 1.96 -24.54 10.66
C ASP A 248 1.94 -23.57 11.88
N PRO A 249 0.75 -23.12 12.32
CA PRO A 249 0.62 -22.24 13.48
C PRO A 249 1.19 -22.83 14.78
N ARG A 250 1.17 -24.16 14.96
CA ARG A 250 1.75 -24.81 16.15
C ARG A 250 3.27 -24.69 16.12
N SER A 251 3.89 -25.01 14.98
CA SER A 251 5.32 -24.79 14.77
C SER A 251 5.76 -23.32 14.93
N GLN A 252 4.92 -22.34 14.56
CA GLN A 252 5.20 -20.93 14.84
C GLN A 252 5.22 -20.64 16.36
N VAL A 253 4.21 -21.09 17.10
CA VAL A 253 4.13 -20.89 18.56
C VAL A 253 5.30 -21.58 19.29
N ASP A 254 5.63 -22.82 18.93
CA ASP A 254 6.69 -23.58 19.59
C ASP A 254 8.10 -23.06 19.22
N CYS A 255 8.27 -22.52 18.03
CA CYS A 255 9.47 -21.76 17.65
C CYS A 255 9.67 -20.54 18.57
N LEU A 256 8.61 -19.74 18.82
CA LEU A 256 8.69 -18.58 19.71
C LEU A 256 8.95 -18.97 21.17
N LYS A 257 8.33 -20.04 21.70
CA LYS A 257 8.64 -20.60 23.03
C LYS A 257 10.13 -20.95 23.15
N ARG A 258 10.66 -21.73 22.19
CA ARG A 258 12.06 -22.16 22.18
C ARG A 258 13.04 -20.99 22.07
N CYS A 259 12.70 -19.94 21.31
CA CYS A 259 13.50 -18.71 21.26
C CYS A 259 13.49 -17.98 22.60
N MET A 260 12.35 -17.91 23.29
CA MET A 260 12.24 -17.30 24.62
C MET A 260 13.05 -18.06 25.68
N GLU A 261 13.09 -19.41 25.61
CA GLU A 261 13.97 -20.22 26.46
C GLU A 261 15.46 -19.98 26.19
N LEU A 262 15.87 -19.87 24.93
CA LEU A 262 17.26 -19.61 24.55
C LEU A 262 17.73 -18.24 25.08
N VAL A 263 16.88 -17.21 24.95
CA VAL A 263 17.13 -15.87 25.49
C VAL A 263 17.25 -15.91 27.02
N LYS A 264 16.34 -16.59 27.72
CA LYS A 264 16.41 -16.79 29.19
C LYS A 264 17.65 -17.59 29.63
N LYS A 265 18.22 -18.42 28.75
CA LYS A 265 19.46 -19.19 28.95
C LYS A 265 20.70 -18.47 28.41
N GLY A 266 20.62 -17.14 28.23
CA GLY A 266 21.76 -16.28 27.91
C GLY A 266 22.21 -16.28 26.45
N ALA A 267 21.43 -16.83 25.51
CA ALA A 267 21.75 -16.89 24.09
C ALA A 267 20.83 -15.97 23.26
N SER A 268 21.43 -15.09 22.45
CA SER A 268 20.69 -14.18 21.57
C SER A 268 19.99 -14.92 20.41
N VAL A 269 18.98 -14.28 19.82
CA VAL A 269 18.16 -14.85 18.72
C VAL A 269 18.06 -13.85 17.57
N PHE A 270 17.96 -14.34 16.34
CA PHE A 270 17.96 -13.49 15.13
C PHE A 270 16.73 -13.74 14.26
N PHE A 271 15.96 -12.67 14.00
CA PHE A 271 14.75 -12.71 13.17
C PHE A 271 14.88 -11.82 11.93
N PHE A 272 14.33 -12.31 10.83
CA PHE A 272 13.86 -11.47 9.73
C PHE A 272 12.34 -11.29 9.89
N PRO A 273 11.85 -10.24 10.59
CA PRO A 273 10.44 -10.11 10.96
C PRO A 273 9.47 -10.01 9.76
N GLU A 274 9.94 -9.68 8.56
CA GLU A 274 9.16 -9.81 7.31
C GLU A 274 8.70 -11.27 7.07
N GLY A 275 9.56 -12.24 7.41
CA GLY A 275 9.32 -13.67 7.26
C GLY A 275 9.49 -14.22 5.84
N THR A 276 9.77 -13.35 4.85
CA THR A 276 10.16 -13.66 3.47
C THR A 276 11.24 -12.68 3.02
N ARG A 277 12.02 -13.04 1.99
CA ARG A 277 12.87 -12.06 1.31
C ARG A 277 12.01 -11.11 0.49
N SER A 278 12.34 -9.83 0.52
CA SER A 278 11.84 -8.80 -0.37
C SER A 278 12.21 -9.12 -1.82
N LYS A 279 11.29 -8.83 -2.75
CA LYS A 279 11.49 -9.04 -4.20
C LYS A 279 11.90 -7.76 -4.93
N ASP A 280 11.41 -6.61 -4.47
CA ASP A 280 11.66 -5.28 -5.01
C ASP A 280 12.69 -4.48 -4.19
N GLY A 281 13.26 -5.11 -3.15
CA GLY A 281 14.23 -4.51 -2.25
C GLY A 281 13.63 -3.60 -1.16
N ARG A 282 12.31 -3.34 -1.20
CA ARG A 282 11.60 -2.52 -0.21
C ARG A 282 11.38 -3.28 1.10
N LEU A 283 11.22 -2.53 2.19
CA LEU A 283 11.00 -3.05 3.54
C LEU A 283 9.53 -3.46 3.76
N GLY A 284 9.29 -4.76 3.96
CA GLY A 284 7.98 -5.30 4.24
C GLY A 284 7.40 -4.98 5.64
N PRO A 285 6.18 -5.44 5.92
CA PRO A 285 5.58 -5.35 7.26
C PRO A 285 6.26 -6.32 8.22
N PHE A 286 6.53 -5.88 9.45
CA PHE A 286 7.21 -6.66 10.48
C PHE A 286 6.22 -7.47 11.32
N LYS A 287 6.55 -8.74 11.60
CA LYS A 287 5.76 -9.64 12.45
C LYS A 287 6.17 -9.50 13.92
N LYS A 288 5.19 -9.24 14.78
CA LYS A 288 5.32 -8.98 16.23
C LYS A 288 6.01 -10.07 17.07
N GLY A 289 6.30 -11.25 16.50
CA GLY A 289 6.85 -12.41 17.23
C GLY A 289 8.21 -12.18 17.89
N ALA A 290 9.16 -11.56 17.18
CA ALA A 290 10.49 -11.24 17.72
C ALA A 290 10.39 -10.26 18.91
N PHE A 291 9.63 -9.19 18.71
CA PHE A 291 9.40 -8.13 19.68
C PHE A 291 8.59 -8.60 20.90
N THR A 292 7.74 -9.62 20.73
CA THR A 292 7.04 -10.31 21.82
C THR A 292 7.98 -11.12 22.70
N ILE A 293 9.09 -11.66 22.16
CA ILE A 293 10.13 -12.32 22.96
C ILE A 293 10.85 -11.26 23.79
N ALA A 294 11.36 -10.19 23.14
CA ALA A 294 12.06 -9.09 23.82
C ALA A 294 11.24 -8.51 24.98
N ALA A 295 10.00 -8.08 24.70
CA ALA A 295 9.08 -7.52 25.69
C ALA A 295 8.77 -8.47 26.87
N LYS A 296 8.78 -9.79 26.66
CA LYS A 296 8.53 -10.81 27.70
C LYS A 296 9.77 -11.32 28.42
N THR A 297 10.98 -10.96 27.97
CA THR A 297 12.24 -11.33 28.63
C THR A 297 13.06 -10.14 29.11
N GLY A 298 12.64 -8.90 28.81
CA GLY A 298 13.33 -7.67 29.21
C GLY A 298 14.64 -7.40 28.45
N VAL A 299 14.97 -8.19 27.43
CA VAL A 299 16.20 -8.02 26.65
C VAL A 299 16.00 -6.98 25.54
N PRO A 300 17.05 -6.25 25.16
CA PRO A 300 16.93 -5.27 24.09
C PRO A 300 16.71 -5.91 22.71
N VAL A 301 16.06 -5.15 21.84
CA VAL A 301 16.01 -5.40 20.40
C VAL A 301 17.17 -4.64 19.75
N VAL A 302 17.93 -5.30 18.87
CA VAL A 302 19.02 -4.66 18.10
C VAL A 302 18.63 -4.67 16.62
N PRO A 303 18.21 -3.53 16.05
CA PRO A 303 17.93 -3.41 14.62
C PRO A 303 19.23 -3.39 13.82
N ILE A 304 19.29 -4.15 12.72
CA ILE A 304 20.38 -4.14 11.76
C ILE A 304 19.78 -3.91 10.38
N THR A 305 20.37 -2.97 9.62
CA THR A 305 19.97 -2.68 8.24
C THR A 305 21.00 -3.23 7.27
N LEU A 306 20.53 -3.98 6.27
CA LEU A 306 21.32 -4.56 5.20
C LEU A 306 20.98 -3.88 3.88
N MET A 307 21.99 -3.42 3.15
CA MET A 307 21.82 -2.76 1.86
C MET A 307 22.78 -3.35 0.83
N GLY A 308 22.31 -3.52 -0.41
CA GLY A 308 23.13 -3.96 -1.55
C GLY A 308 23.08 -5.46 -1.84
N THR A 309 22.87 -6.32 -0.83
CA THR A 309 22.82 -7.79 -0.99
C THR A 309 21.79 -8.24 -2.03
N GLY A 310 20.61 -7.62 -2.08
CA GLY A 310 19.56 -7.90 -3.06
C GLY A 310 19.89 -7.47 -4.50
N LYS A 311 20.81 -6.52 -4.69
CA LYS A 311 21.32 -6.13 -6.02
C LYS A 311 22.42 -7.10 -6.48
N ILE A 312 23.25 -7.57 -5.55
CA ILE A 312 24.35 -8.51 -5.81
C ILE A 312 23.81 -9.91 -6.14
N MET A 313 22.85 -10.41 -5.36
CA MET A 313 22.16 -11.68 -5.62
C MET A 313 20.64 -11.51 -5.41
N PRO A 314 19.87 -11.29 -6.49
CA PRO A 314 18.42 -11.16 -6.42
C PRO A 314 17.72 -12.43 -5.93
N THR A 315 16.57 -12.26 -5.27
CA THR A 315 15.77 -13.39 -4.75
C THR A 315 15.22 -14.26 -5.89
N GLY A 316 15.56 -15.56 -5.88
CA GLY A 316 15.22 -16.50 -6.97
C GLY A 316 16.28 -16.59 -8.07
N SER A 317 17.41 -15.89 -7.91
CA SER A 317 18.57 -15.91 -8.80
C SER A 317 19.85 -16.29 -8.06
N GLU A 318 19.78 -17.26 -7.15
CA GLU A 318 20.90 -17.74 -6.31
C GLU A 318 22.12 -18.23 -7.11
N GLY A 319 21.96 -18.54 -8.40
CA GLY A 319 23.04 -18.84 -9.34
C GLY A 319 23.56 -17.63 -10.13
N ILE A 320 23.40 -16.40 -9.62
CA ILE A 320 23.91 -15.14 -10.18
C ILE A 320 24.58 -14.34 -9.04
N LEU A 321 25.75 -13.75 -9.32
CA LEU A 321 26.46 -12.88 -8.39
C LEU A 321 27.04 -11.66 -9.13
N ASN A 322 26.30 -10.56 -9.09
CA ASN A 322 26.68 -9.30 -9.72
C ASN A 322 27.87 -8.64 -8.98
N HIS A 323 28.31 -7.48 -9.48
CA HIS A 323 29.20 -6.58 -8.75
C HIS A 323 28.41 -5.61 -7.87
N GLY A 324 29.03 -5.15 -6.79
CA GLY A 324 28.47 -4.20 -5.83
C GLY A 324 29.07 -4.42 -4.45
N ASP A 325 28.87 -3.45 -3.56
CA ASP A 325 29.28 -3.54 -2.15
C ASP A 325 28.04 -3.63 -1.25
N VAL A 326 28.24 -4.15 -0.04
CA VAL A 326 27.19 -4.32 0.97
C VAL A 326 27.44 -3.35 2.13
N ARG A 327 26.41 -2.60 2.51
CA ARG A 327 26.42 -1.79 3.74
C ARG A 327 25.58 -2.45 4.82
N VAL A 328 26.13 -2.46 6.03
CA VAL A 328 25.51 -2.96 7.27
C VAL A 328 25.49 -1.80 8.27
N ILE A 329 24.30 -1.38 8.71
CA ILE A 329 24.14 -0.36 9.76
C ILE A 329 23.51 -1.03 10.98
N ILE A 330 24.26 -1.05 12.09
CA ILE A 330 23.85 -1.64 13.36
C ILE A 330 23.35 -0.49 14.25
N HIS A 331 22.05 -0.52 14.57
CA HIS A 331 21.38 0.56 15.29
C HIS A 331 21.50 0.42 16.81
N LYS A 332 21.38 1.56 17.51
CA LYS A 332 21.33 1.61 18.98
C LYS A 332 20.25 0.65 19.53
N PRO A 333 20.55 -0.18 20.54
CA PRO A 333 19.60 -1.11 21.13
C PRO A 333 18.34 -0.42 21.66
N ILE A 334 17.19 -1.07 21.48
CA ILE A 334 15.86 -0.59 21.87
C ILE A 334 15.35 -1.39 23.06
N TYR A 335 14.83 -0.71 24.08
CA TYR A 335 14.30 -1.30 25.31
C TYR A 335 12.81 -0.96 25.45
N GLY A 336 11.99 -1.92 25.92
CA GLY A 336 10.56 -1.68 26.09
C GLY A 336 9.77 -2.91 26.52
N SER A 337 8.61 -2.67 27.14
CA SER A 337 7.69 -3.71 27.64
C SER A 337 6.49 -4.00 26.73
N LYS A 338 6.32 -3.21 25.65
CA LYS A 338 5.25 -3.38 24.67
C LYS A 338 5.82 -3.82 23.32
N ALA A 339 5.44 -5.01 22.87
CA ALA A 339 5.93 -5.61 21.62
C ALA A 339 5.64 -4.77 20.37
N ASP A 340 4.54 -4.01 20.39
CA ASP A 340 4.10 -3.18 19.26
C ASP A 340 5.04 -1.98 19.06
N LEU A 341 5.29 -1.21 20.12
CA LEU A 341 6.22 -0.07 20.08
C LEU A 341 7.64 -0.50 19.68
N LEU A 342 8.12 -1.64 20.20
CA LEU A 342 9.39 -2.24 19.80
C LEU A 342 9.42 -2.64 18.31
N CYS A 343 8.30 -3.10 17.76
CA CYS A 343 8.17 -3.51 16.36
C CYS A 343 8.22 -2.28 15.44
N ASP A 344 7.49 -1.23 15.79
CA ASP A 344 7.38 -0.01 14.97
C ASP A 344 8.67 0.83 15.03
N GLU A 345 9.28 1.01 16.22
CA GLU A 345 10.55 1.74 16.35
C GLU A 345 11.70 1.03 15.61
N ALA A 346 11.82 -0.30 15.74
CA ALA A 346 12.84 -1.06 15.03
C ALA A 346 12.63 -1.03 13.51
N ARG A 347 11.38 -1.07 13.05
CA ARG A 347 11.04 -0.95 11.63
C ARG A 347 11.36 0.43 11.08
N ASN A 348 11.07 1.50 11.83
CA ASN A 348 11.30 2.88 11.41
C ASN A 348 12.80 3.17 11.27
N LYS A 349 13.64 2.83 12.26
CA LYS A 349 15.11 2.99 12.17
C LYS A 349 15.72 2.26 10.96
N ILE A 350 15.23 1.06 10.64
CA ILE A 350 15.65 0.31 9.45
C ILE A 350 15.15 1.03 8.17
N ALA A 351 13.90 1.49 8.12
CA ALA A 351 13.37 2.22 6.97
C ALA A 351 14.09 3.56 6.71
N GLU A 352 14.37 4.33 7.75
CA GLU A 352 15.09 5.61 7.69
C GLU A 352 16.49 5.40 7.11
N SER A 353 17.26 4.46 7.67
CA SER A 353 18.62 4.17 7.20
C SER A 353 18.67 3.55 5.79
N MET A 354 17.65 2.80 5.36
CA MET A 354 17.52 2.38 3.95
C MET A 354 17.26 3.55 3.00
N ASN A 355 16.66 4.65 3.47
CA ASN A 355 16.37 5.85 2.68
C ASN A 355 17.51 6.88 2.67
N LEU A 356 18.50 6.80 3.56
CA LEU A 356 19.65 7.73 3.65
C LEU A 356 20.66 7.63 2.48
N VAL A 357 20.38 6.83 1.44
CA VAL A 357 21.24 6.67 0.25
C VAL A 357 20.46 6.93 -1.05
N VAL A 358 19.74 8.05 -1.07
CA VAL A 358 19.44 8.79 -2.31
C VAL A 358 20.46 9.95 -2.37
N PRO A 359 21.22 10.14 -3.47
CA PRO A 359 22.26 11.17 -3.51
C PRO A 359 21.67 12.57 -3.29
N CYS A 360 22.32 13.36 -2.44
CA CYS A 360 21.83 14.65 -1.99
C CYS A 360 21.79 15.68 -3.13
N CYS A 361 20.58 16.12 -3.49
CA CYS A 361 20.40 17.31 -4.32
C CYS A 361 19.02 17.96 -4.07
N THR A 362 18.80 18.48 -2.85
CA THR A 362 17.92 19.64 -2.60
C THR A 362 18.34 20.29 -1.28
N ILE A 363 18.55 21.59 -1.37
CA ILE A 363 18.95 22.60 -0.38
C ILE A 363 18.37 22.39 1.04
N LEU A 364 19.21 22.66 2.05
CA LEU A 364 18.80 22.89 3.44
C LEU A 364 17.87 24.10 3.53
N VAL A 365 16.67 23.91 4.08
CA VAL A 365 15.91 24.97 4.74
C VAL A 365 15.43 24.42 6.08
N ASP A 366 15.82 25.07 7.18
CA ASP A 366 15.36 24.69 8.51
C ASP A 366 13.86 24.94 8.68
N LEU A 367 13.10 23.88 8.94
CA LEU A 367 11.76 23.99 9.51
C LEU A 367 11.46 22.77 10.38
N HIS A 368 11.65 22.95 11.69
CA HIS A 368 11.49 21.94 12.72
C HIS A 368 9.99 21.66 13.02
N TYR A 369 9.23 21.04 12.10
CA TYR A 369 7.97 20.36 12.46
C TYR A 369 7.53 19.28 11.45
N ILE A 370 7.19 18.11 12.00
CA ILE A 370 6.40 16.97 11.46
C ILE A 370 5.95 17.08 9.98
N SER A 371 6.68 16.44 9.06
CA SER A 371 6.25 16.26 7.65
C SER A 371 5.90 14.79 7.34
N SER A 372 4.70 14.35 7.72
CA SER A 372 4.17 13.06 7.29
C SER A 372 3.84 13.07 5.79
N ARG A 373 4.44 12.16 5.01
CA ARG A 373 4.07 11.99 3.58
C ARG A 373 2.60 11.59 3.46
N MET A 374 1.78 12.44 2.86
CA MET A 374 0.39 12.13 2.51
C MET A 374 0.35 11.02 1.46
N LYS A 375 -0.62 10.12 1.58
CA LYS A 375 -0.86 9.02 0.63
C LYS A 375 -2.31 8.94 0.20
N ALA A 376 -2.55 8.59 -1.05
CA ALA A 376 -3.90 8.59 -1.64
C ALA A 376 -4.32 7.20 -2.15
N LEU A 377 -5.56 6.81 -1.83
CA LEU A 377 -6.21 5.60 -2.30
C LEU A 377 -7.34 5.96 -3.28
N ILE A 378 -7.17 5.63 -4.55
CA ILE A 378 -8.22 5.76 -5.57
C ILE A 378 -9.01 4.44 -5.65
N LEU A 379 -10.32 4.50 -5.39
CA LEU A 379 -11.18 3.32 -5.28
C LEU A 379 -11.68 2.80 -6.63
N VAL A 380 -10.85 2.01 -7.31
CA VAL A 380 -11.18 1.35 -8.58
C VAL A 380 -11.82 -0.02 -8.35
N GLY A 381 -13.13 -0.05 -8.09
CA GLY A 381 -13.87 -1.30 -7.84
C GLY A 381 -15.27 -1.41 -8.47
N GLY A 382 -15.75 -0.38 -9.19
CA GLY A 382 -17.07 -0.40 -9.83
C GLY A 382 -17.03 -0.92 -11.25
N PHE A 383 -17.94 -1.84 -11.61
CA PHE A 383 -18.08 -2.46 -12.95
C PHE A 383 -18.42 -1.49 -14.11
N GLY A 384 -18.45 -0.17 -13.89
CA GLY A 384 -18.65 0.86 -14.92
C GLY A 384 -20.03 0.90 -15.62
N THR A 385 -20.92 -0.07 -15.36
CA THR A 385 -22.07 -0.43 -16.21
C THR A 385 -23.00 0.70 -16.68
N ARG A 386 -23.09 1.80 -15.95
CA ARG A 386 -23.88 3.00 -16.31
C ARG A 386 -23.24 3.87 -17.42
N LEU A 387 -21.95 3.67 -17.71
CA LEU A 387 -21.17 4.38 -18.74
C LEU A 387 -20.85 3.46 -19.95
N ARG A 388 -21.70 2.46 -20.19
CA ARG A 388 -21.68 1.68 -21.44
C ARG A 388 -22.19 2.55 -22.61
N PRO A 389 -21.71 2.35 -23.86
CA PRO A 389 -20.88 1.24 -24.31
C PRO A 389 -19.38 1.35 -23.98
N LEU A 390 -18.87 2.53 -23.62
CA LEU A 390 -17.44 2.77 -23.39
C LEU A 390 -16.83 1.75 -22.40
N THR A 391 -17.55 1.43 -21.33
CA THR A 391 -17.10 0.43 -20.34
C THR A 391 -17.42 -1.03 -20.68
N PHE A 392 -17.49 -1.39 -21.96
CA PHE A 392 -17.45 -2.80 -22.39
C PHE A 392 -16.02 -3.30 -22.57
N SER A 393 -15.13 -2.50 -23.17
CA SER A 393 -13.73 -2.86 -23.45
C SER A 393 -12.71 -2.14 -22.55
N MET A 394 -13.12 -1.13 -21.77
CA MET A 394 -12.21 -0.33 -20.95
C MET A 394 -12.78 -0.04 -19.54
N PRO A 395 -12.01 -0.16 -18.44
CA PRO A 395 -12.45 0.24 -17.10
C PRO A 395 -12.76 1.75 -17.01
N LYS A 396 -13.81 2.17 -16.26
CA LYS A 396 -14.20 3.60 -16.12
C LYS A 396 -13.02 4.57 -15.91
N PRO A 397 -12.03 4.31 -15.03
CA PRO A 397 -10.93 5.27 -14.81
C PRO A 397 -9.96 5.42 -15.99
N LEU A 398 -9.93 4.46 -16.91
CA LEU A 398 -9.07 4.50 -18.10
C LEU A 398 -9.79 5.11 -19.32
N VAL A 399 -11.11 5.29 -19.26
CA VAL A 399 -11.85 6.02 -20.30
C VAL A 399 -11.30 7.44 -20.42
N ASP A 400 -11.02 7.85 -21.66
CA ASP A 400 -10.53 9.19 -21.97
C ASP A 400 -11.59 10.25 -21.66
N PHE A 401 -11.16 11.34 -21.03
CA PHE A 401 -11.95 12.53 -20.71
C PHE A 401 -11.09 13.77 -20.97
N GLY A 402 -11.38 14.50 -22.04
CA GLY A 402 -10.54 15.63 -22.44
C GLY A 402 -9.11 15.18 -22.84
N ASN A 403 -9.02 14.27 -23.82
CA ASN A 403 -7.78 13.69 -24.37
C ASN A 403 -6.82 13.10 -23.33
N LYS A 404 -7.36 12.59 -22.22
CA LYS A 404 -6.60 12.05 -21.10
C LYS A 404 -7.45 11.08 -20.28
N PRO A 405 -6.93 9.91 -19.84
CA PRO A 405 -7.66 9.00 -18.96
C PRO A 405 -8.17 9.70 -17.68
N MET A 406 -9.43 9.44 -17.29
CA MET A 406 -10.04 10.00 -16.07
C MET A 406 -9.15 9.87 -14.82
N LEU A 407 -8.43 8.75 -14.67
CA LEU A 407 -7.51 8.47 -13.59
C LEU A 407 -6.31 9.43 -13.53
N LEU A 408 -5.80 9.89 -14.68
CA LEU A 408 -4.61 10.73 -14.72
C LEU A 408 -4.92 12.16 -14.26
N HIS A 409 -6.13 12.68 -14.51
CA HIS A 409 -6.61 13.94 -13.89
C HIS A 409 -6.60 13.86 -12.37
N GLN A 410 -7.02 12.72 -11.80
CA GLN A 410 -6.98 12.50 -10.35
C GLN A 410 -5.54 12.45 -9.81
N ILE A 411 -4.64 11.75 -10.51
CA ILE A 411 -3.21 11.68 -10.14
C ILE A 411 -2.54 13.07 -10.24
N GLU A 412 -2.85 13.86 -11.26
CA GLU A 412 -2.34 15.23 -11.42
C GLU A 412 -2.85 16.17 -10.32
N ALA A 413 -4.14 16.11 -9.97
CA ALA A 413 -4.71 16.87 -8.86
C ALA A 413 -4.07 16.49 -7.51
N LEU A 414 -3.86 15.20 -7.26
CA LEU A 414 -3.15 14.70 -6.07
C LEU A 414 -1.70 15.20 -6.02
N LYS A 415 -0.97 15.15 -7.15
CA LYS A 415 0.40 15.68 -7.26
C LYS A 415 0.44 17.19 -7.00
N ALA A 416 -0.52 17.96 -7.54
CA ALA A 416 -0.63 19.39 -7.29
C ALA A 416 -0.94 19.71 -5.82
N ALA A 417 -1.73 18.86 -5.15
CA ALA A 417 -1.99 18.92 -3.71
C ALA A 417 -0.82 18.38 -2.84
N GLY A 418 0.38 18.19 -3.39
CA GLY A 418 1.57 17.76 -2.64
C GLY A 418 1.59 16.28 -2.24
N VAL A 419 0.71 15.43 -2.79
CA VAL A 419 0.71 13.99 -2.49
C VAL A 419 1.90 13.32 -3.17
N THR A 420 2.97 13.09 -2.41
CA THR A 420 4.22 12.49 -2.90
C THR A 420 4.13 10.98 -3.20
N GLU A 421 3.07 10.31 -2.75
CA GLU A 421 2.92 8.86 -2.88
C GLU A 421 1.46 8.48 -3.17
N VAL A 422 1.11 8.34 -4.46
CA VAL A 422 -0.18 7.72 -4.87
C VAL A 422 -0.07 6.21 -4.70
N PHE A 423 -0.22 5.76 -3.45
CA PHE A 423 -0.33 4.36 -3.10
C PHE A 423 -1.35 4.17 -1.98
N HIS A 424 -1.96 2.98 -1.97
CA HIS A 424 -2.90 2.54 -0.94
C HIS A 424 -2.31 2.70 0.47
N THR A 425 -2.84 3.70 1.20
CA THR A 425 -2.74 4.04 2.64
C THR A 425 -1.35 4.30 3.26
N ASN A 426 -1.23 5.45 3.96
CA ASN A 426 -0.76 5.57 5.36
C ASN A 426 -0.85 7.03 5.87
N HIS A 427 -0.98 7.24 7.19
CA HIS A 427 -1.04 8.52 7.93
C HIS A 427 -2.31 9.39 7.63
N GLY A 428 -2.93 10.13 8.57
CA GLY A 428 -2.59 10.34 9.99
C GLY A 428 -3.59 11.16 10.86
N ALA A 429 -4.82 11.45 10.42
CA ALA A 429 -5.86 12.19 11.19
C ALA A 429 -7.25 11.52 11.07
N GLU A 430 -8.13 11.60 12.10
CA GLU A 430 -9.24 10.62 12.27
C GLU A 430 -10.18 10.48 11.06
N ALA A 431 -10.85 11.55 10.62
CA ALA A 431 -11.53 11.59 9.32
C ALA A 431 -11.82 13.03 8.86
N SER A 432 -11.77 13.27 7.56
CA SER A 432 -12.34 14.46 6.91
C SER A 432 -12.95 14.10 5.55
N ILE A 433 -14.15 14.60 5.29
CA ILE A 433 -14.94 14.35 4.08
C ILE A 433 -15.02 15.63 3.26
N MET A 434 -14.60 15.60 1.99
CA MET A 434 -14.77 16.77 1.13
C MET A 434 -16.20 16.81 0.58
N VAL A 435 -16.78 18.01 0.55
CA VAL A 435 -18.15 18.25 0.12
C VAL A 435 -18.19 19.29 -1.00
N THR A 436 -19.22 19.19 -1.85
CA THR A 436 -19.50 20.19 -2.89
C THR A 436 -20.96 20.60 -2.83
N LYS A 437 -21.27 21.83 -3.26
CA LYS A 437 -22.66 22.28 -3.42
C LYS A 437 -23.23 21.76 -4.75
N VAL A 438 -24.49 21.34 -4.75
CA VAL A 438 -25.27 21.00 -5.96
C VAL A 438 -26.72 21.47 -5.83
N ASP A 439 -27.38 21.73 -6.97
CA ASP A 439 -28.76 22.21 -7.01
C ASP A 439 -29.80 21.08 -6.77
N ASP A 440 -29.44 19.83 -7.09
CA ASP A 440 -30.24 18.63 -6.80
C ASP A 440 -29.43 17.60 -5.98
N PRO A 441 -29.62 17.55 -4.65
CA PRO A 441 -28.93 16.61 -3.78
C PRO A 441 -29.53 15.19 -3.77
N SER A 442 -30.71 14.96 -4.38
CA SER A 442 -31.52 13.72 -4.19
C SER A 442 -30.80 12.41 -4.55
N LYS A 443 -29.77 12.49 -5.39
CA LYS A 443 -29.01 11.34 -5.91
C LYS A 443 -27.76 11.00 -5.08
N TYR A 444 -27.45 11.79 -4.05
CA TYR A 444 -26.17 11.79 -3.33
C TYR A 444 -26.33 11.68 -1.80
N GLY A 445 -25.22 11.55 -1.07
CA GLY A 445 -25.22 11.68 0.39
C GLY A 445 -25.05 13.14 0.81
N VAL A 446 -25.98 13.65 1.62
CA VAL A 446 -26.02 15.05 2.09
C VAL A 446 -25.29 15.17 3.44
N VAL A 447 -24.61 16.29 3.65
CA VAL A 447 -23.79 16.56 4.84
C VAL A 447 -24.25 17.87 5.51
N VAL A 448 -24.69 17.78 6.76
CA VAL A 448 -25.12 18.93 7.57
C VAL A 448 -23.94 19.40 8.43
N MET A 449 -23.72 20.72 8.53
CA MET A 449 -22.54 21.31 9.17
C MET A 449 -22.91 22.54 10.00
N GLU A 450 -22.18 22.75 11.10
CA GLU A 450 -22.17 23.99 11.89
C GLU A 450 -21.19 25.03 11.32
N GLU A 451 -21.06 26.19 11.98
CA GLU A 451 -20.30 27.35 11.49
C GLU A 451 -18.78 27.07 11.34
N GLU A 452 -18.16 26.35 12.28
CA GLU A 452 -16.73 25.98 12.22
C GLU A 452 -16.45 24.58 11.61
N ALA A 453 -17.10 24.26 10.49
CA ALA A 453 -16.79 23.10 9.62
C ALA A 453 -16.90 21.69 10.26
N ARG A 454 -17.52 21.57 11.45
CA ARG A 454 -17.91 20.30 12.07
C ARG A 454 -19.13 19.71 11.37
N VAL A 455 -19.12 18.40 11.10
CA VAL A 455 -20.30 17.68 10.58
C VAL A 455 -21.21 17.28 11.72
N GLU A 456 -22.48 17.71 11.66
CA GLU A 456 -23.53 17.31 12.60
C GLU A 456 -24.12 15.95 12.20
N SER A 457 -24.49 15.79 10.92
CA SER A 457 -25.10 14.56 10.42
C SER A 457 -24.77 14.28 8.95
N PHE A 458 -24.86 13.01 8.58
CA PHE A 458 -24.62 12.50 7.23
C PHE A 458 -25.81 11.64 6.80
N VAL A 459 -26.45 11.97 5.66
CA VAL A 459 -27.68 11.31 5.20
C VAL A 459 -27.52 10.84 3.75
N GLU A 460 -27.33 9.55 3.55
CA GLU A 460 -27.18 8.92 2.23
C GLU A 460 -28.53 8.84 1.48
N LYS A 461 -28.68 9.63 0.41
CA LYS A 461 -29.84 9.67 -0.51
C LYS A 461 -31.18 9.95 0.20
N PRO A 462 -31.35 11.16 0.77
CA PRO A 462 -32.57 11.51 1.49
C PRO A 462 -33.77 11.62 0.54
N LYS A 463 -34.95 11.21 1.03
CA LYS A 463 -36.22 11.30 0.29
C LYS A 463 -36.83 12.72 0.26
N HIS A 464 -36.27 13.62 1.05
CA HIS A 464 -36.69 15.02 1.21
C HIS A 464 -35.44 15.91 1.21
N PHE A 465 -35.59 17.22 1.02
CA PHE A 465 -34.44 18.13 1.03
C PHE A 465 -33.87 18.26 2.46
N VAL A 466 -32.56 18.03 2.61
CA VAL A 466 -31.83 18.11 3.89
C VAL A 466 -30.71 19.17 3.87
N GLY A 467 -30.22 19.53 2.68
CA GLY A 467 -29.11 20.46 2.50
C GLY A 467 -28.55 20.38 1.07
N ASP A 468 -27.78 21.40 0.68
CA ASP A 468 -27.18 21.57 -0.65
C ASP A 468 -25.75 21.01 -0.77
N LYS A 469 -25.09 20.74 0.36
CA LYS A 469 -23.74 20.17 0.46
C LYS A 469 -23.79 18.64 0.38
N ILE A 470 -23.19 18.06 -0.65
CA ILE A 470 -23.11 16.62 -0.87
C ILE A 470 -21.68 16.08 -0.72
N ASN A 471 -21.58 14.79 -0.41
CA ASN A 471 -20.34 14.01 -0.42
C ASN A 471 -19.69 14.04 -1.82
N ALA A 472 -18.46 14.57 -1.92
CA ALA A 472 -17.71 14.64 -3.17
C ALA A 472 -16.97 13.33 -3.54
N GLY A 473 -17.04 12.29 -2.70
CA GLY A 473 -16.35 11.00 -2.89
C GLY A 473 -14.84 11.08 -2.63
N ILE A 474 -14.36 12.17 -2.04
CA ILE A 474 -12.94 12.41 -1.71
C ILE A 474 -12.81 12.45 -0.19
N TYR A 475 -11.97 11.58 0.35
CA TYR A 475 -11.85 11.31 1.79
C TYR A 475 -10.39 11.39 2.24
N LEU A 476 -10.13 12.12 3.34
CA LEU A 476 -8.88 12.09 4.08
C LEU A 476 -9.12 11.28 5.37
N LEU A 477 -8.60 10.05 5.45
CA LEU A 477 -8.95 9.09 6.49
C LEU A 477 -7.72 8.57 7.24
N ASN A 478 -7.86 8.36 8.54
CA ASN A 478 -6.84 7.68 9.33
C ASN A 478 -6.85 6.17 9.05
N PRO A 479 -5.71 5.48 9.24
CA PRO A 479 -5.70 4.02 9.36
C PRO A 479 -6.67 3.50 10.42
N SER A 480 -6.92 4.24 11.52
CA SER A 480 -7.88 3.85 12.57
C SER A 480 -9.36 3.86 12.15
N VAL A 481 -9.68 4.35 10.95
CA VAL A 481 -11.03 4.17 10.36
C VAL A 481 -11.20 2.72 9.88
N LEU A 482 -10.11 2.04 9.50
CA LEU A 482 -10.12 0.65 9.06
C LEU A 482 -10.50 -0.31 10.21
N ASP A 483 -10.12 0.02 11.45
CA ASP A 483 -10.51 -0.74 12.66
C ASP A 483 -12.04 -0.73 12.90
N ARG A 484 -12.76 0.24 12.32
CA ARG A 484 -14.22 0.34 12.38
C ARG A 484 -14.90 -0.49 11.26
N ILE A 485 -14.15 -1.02 10.30
CA ILE A 485 -14.66 -1.74 9.12
C ILE A 485 -14.49 -3.25 9.34
N GLU A 486 -15.62 -3.93 9.58
CA GLU A 486 -15.67 -5.39 9.65
C GLU A 486 -15.24 -6.04 8.31
N LEU A 487 -14.65 -7.25 8.36
CA LEU A 487 -14.20 -8.04 7.20
C LEU A 487 -15.37 -8.68 6.42
N ARG A 488 -16.30 -7.84 5.97
CA ARG A 488 -17.48 -8.17 5.15
C ARG A 488 -17.73 -7.07 4.12
N ARG A 489 -18.80 -7.20 3.34
CA ARG A 489 -19.31 -6.08 2.55
C ARG A 489 -19.83 -4.99 3.48
N THR A 490 -19.29 -3.79 3.35
CA THR A 490 -19.58 -2.62 4.20
C THR A 490 -19.60 -1.37 3.31
N SER A 491 -20.54 -0.44 3.52
CA SER A 491 -20.50 0.91 2.93
C SER A 491 -20.02 1.91 3.99
N ILE A 492 -18.92 2.61 3.70
CA ILE A 492 -18.35 3.59 4.63
C ILE A 492 -19.31 4.76 4.86
N GLU A 493 -20.06 5.14 3.82
CA GLU A 493 -21.08 6.18 3.82
C GLU A 493 -22.28 5.83 4.70
N LYS A 494 -22.71 4.56 4.72
CA LYS A 494 -23.91 4.12 5.44
C LYS A 494 -23.65 3.60 6.85
N GLU A 495 -22.48 3.03 7.09
CA GLU A 495 -22.23 2.23 8.30
C GLU A 495 -21.11 2.79 9.20
N ILE A 496 -20.28 3.69 8.68
CA ILE A 496 -19.06 4.18 9.35
C ILE A 496 -19.13 5.69 9.59
N PHE A 497 -19.32 6.51 8.54
CA PHE A 497 -19.41 7.97 8.69
C PHE A 497 -20.52 8.43 9.64
N PRO A 498 -21.74 7.84 9.68
CA PRO A 498 -22.75 8.22 10.66
C PRO A 498 -22.33 7.98 12.11
N LYS A 499 -21.50 6.95 12.38
CA LYS A 499 -20.94 6.68 13.72
C LYS A 499 -19.86 7.69 14.08
N ILE A 500 -18.93 7.99 13.15
CA ILE A 500 -17.87 8.98 13.37
C ILE A 500 -18.47 10.39 13.55
N ALA A 501 -19.57 10.71 12.85
CA ALA A 501 -20.34 11.94 13.05
C ALA A 501 -21.02 11.99 14.44
N SER A 502 -21.71 10.92 14.87
CA SER A 502 -22.34 10.89 16.19
C SER A 502 -21.34 10.95 17.36
N GLU A 503 -20.11 10.46 17.16
CA GLU A 503 -18.97 10.64 18.07
C GLU A 503 -18.29 12.03 17.97
N LYS A 504 -18.81 12.95 17.14
CA LYS A 504 -18.29 14.31 16.89
C LYS A 504 -16.85 14.36 16.39
N LYS A 505 -16.46 13.37 15.57
CA LYS A 505 -15.11 13.17 15.00
C LYS A 505 -15.02 13.37 13.49
N LEU A 506 -16.12 13.74 12.83
CA LEU A 506 -16.16 13.97 11.37
C LEU A 506 -16.17 15.47 11.06
N TYR A 507 -15.25 15.90 10.20
CA TYR A 507 -15.09 17.28 9.73
C TYR A 507 -15.21 17.33 8.22
N ALA A 508 -15.64 18.47 7.68
CA ALA A 508 -15.85 18.62 6.24
C ALA A 508 -15.26 19.91 5.66
N MET A 509 -14.81 19.84 4.41
CA MET A 509 -14.27 20.99 3.67
C MET A 509 -14.99 21.14 2.34
N VAL A 510 -15.40 22.37 2.00
CA VAL A 510 -15.99 22.68 0.70
C VAL A 510 -14.90 22.72 -0.36
N LEU A 511 -15.10 22.00 -1.47
CA LEU A 511 -14.18 22.01 -2.61
C LEU A 511 -14.22 23.35 -3.38
N PRO A 512 -13.07 23.99 -3.65
CA PRO A 512 -13.00 25.06 -4.64
C PRO A 512 -13.02 24.51 -6.07
N GLY A 513 -13.59 25.26 -7.01
CA GLY A 513 -13.63 24.90 -8.43
C GLY A 513 -14.92 24.18 -8.85
N PHE A 514 -14.81 23.18 -9.72
CA PHE A 514 -15.94 22.39 -10.23
C PHE A 514 -15.79 20.91 -9.87
N TRP A 515 -16.91 20.18 -9.81
CA TRP A 515 -16.95 18.75 -9.48
C TRP A 515 -18.05 18.03 -10.27
N MET A 516 -17.85 16.75 -10.58
CA MET A 516 -18.82 15.89 -11.27
C MET A 516 -18.53 14.39 -11.02
N ASP A 517 -19.48 13.60 -10.49
CA ASP A 517 -19.46 12.13 -10.72
C ASP A 517 -19.99 11.84 -12.12
N ILE A 518 -19.09 11.46 -13.02
CA ILE A 518 -19.44 10.97 -14.35
C ILE A 518 -20.05 9.56 -14.21
N GLY A 519 -21.35 9.51 -13.91
CA GLY A 519 -22.10 8.27 -13.75
C GLY A 519 -22.55 7.66 -15.08
N GLN A 520 -22.98 8.51 -16.01
CA GLN A 520 -23.66 8.19 -17.27
C GLN A 520 -23.10 9.05 -18.44
N PRO A 521 -23.41 8.74 -19.71
CA PRO A 521 -22.95 9.54 -20.86
C PRO A 521 -23.36 11.03 -20.81
N LYS A 522 -24.54 11.37 -20.27
CA LYS A 522 -24.95 12.77 -20.07
C LYS A 522 -24.06 13.49 -19.05
N ASP A 523 -23.70 12.80 -17.97
CA ASP A 523 -22.84 13.34 -16.90
C ASP A 523 -21.43 13.58 -17.45
N TYR A 524 -20.94 12.70 -18.34
CA TYR A 524 -19.67 12.85 -19.06
C TYR A 524 -19.64 14.14 -19.89
N LEU A 525 -20.64 14.36 -20.76
CA LEU A 525 -20.70 15.55 -21.62
C LEU A 525 -20.87 16.83 -20.78
N THR A 526 -21.66 16.78 -19.72
CA THR A 526 -21.83 17.92 -18.79
C THR A 526 -20.52 18.24 -18.06
N GLY A 527 -19.80 17.22 -17.60
CA GLY A 527 -18.48 17.38 -16.99
C GLY A 527 -17.44 17.93 -17.98
N GLN A 528 -17.49 17.52 -19.25
CA GLN A 528 -16.60 18.02 -20.30
C GLN A 528 -16.81 19.52 -20.54
N ARG A 529 -18.06 19.99 -20.57
CA ARG A 529 -18.39 21.43 -20.65
C ARG A 529 -17.81 22.20 -19.47
N MET A 530 -17.87 21.64 -18.26
CA MET A 530 -17.20 22.25 -17.08
C MET A 530 -15.67 22.30 -17.24
N TYR A 531 -15.04 21.21 -17.68
CA TYR A 531 -13.59 21.13 -17.87
C TYR A 531 -13.08 22.07 -18.98
N LEU A 532 -13.77 22.18 -20.11
CA LEU A 532 -13.43 23.12 -21.18
C LEU A 532 -13.56 24.58 -20.73
N ASN A 533 -14.61 24.92 -19.98
CA ASN A 533 -14.76 26.26 -19.38
C ASN A 533 -13.73 26.54 -18.27
N TYR A 534 -13.21 25.50 -17.60
CA TYR A 534 -12.06 25.62 -16.70
C TYR A 534 -10.75 25.87 -17.49
N LEU A 535 -10.50 25.14 -18.58
CA LEU A 535 -9.33 25.36 -19.44
C LEU A 535 -9.32 26.78 -20.02
N ARG A 536 -10.46 27.30 -20.50
CA ARG A 536 -10.57 28.68 -21.00
C ARG A 536 -10.11 29.73 -19.99
N LYS A 537 -10.28 29.48 -18.68
CA LYS A 537 -9.90 30.40 -17.59
C LYS A 537 -8.46 30.22 -17.11
N ASN A 538 -7.90 29.01 -17.19
CA ASN A 538 -6.63 28.66 -16.52
C ASN A 538 -5.50 28.25 -17.48
N ALA A 539 -5.81 27.83 -18.70
CA ALA A 539 -4.88 27.39 -19.72
C ALA A 539 -5.47 27.58 -21.14
N PRO A 540 -5.83 28.83 -21.55
CA PRO A 540 -6.56 29.07 -22.80
C PRO A 540 -5.81 28.58 -24.05
N GLY A 541 -4.47 28.57 -24.04
CA GLY A 541 -3.65 28.02 -25.13
C GLY A 541 -3.73 26.49 -25.32
N LYS A 542 -4.60 25.79 -24.56
CA LYS A 542 -5.00 24.40 -24.84
C LYS A 542 -6.30 24.28 -25.63
N LEU A 543 -6.95 25.40 -25.94
CA LEU A 543 -8.13 25.45 -26.80
C LEU A 543 -7.72 25.91 -28.19
N LEU A 544 -8.38 25.38 -29.22
CA LEU A 544 -8.20 25.84 -30.59
C LEU A 544 -8.70 27.28 -30.75
N VAL A 545 -8.01 28.03 -31.59
CA VAL A 545 -8.45 29.32 -32.14
C VAL A 545 -8.75 29.10 -33.63
N SER A 546 -9.70 29.84 -34.19
CA SER A 546 -10.06 29.78 -35.61
C SER A 546 -8.83 30.07 -36.49
N SER A 547 -8.65 29.32 -37.58
CA SER A 547 -7.47 29.40 -38.44
C SER A 547 -7.84 29.05 -39.88
N GLY A 548 -7.40 29.85 -40.85
CA GLY A 548 -7.81 29.71 -42.25
C GLY A 548 -9.32 29.88 -42.42
N ASP A 549 -9.91 29.06 -43.28
CA ASP A 549 -11.37 29.03 -43.53
C ASP A 549 -12.17 28.22 -42.49
N ASP A 550 -11.53 27.62 -41.50
CA ASP A 550 -12.18 26.75 -40.50
C ASP A 550 -12.73 27.53 -39.30
N VAL A 551 -14.02 27.34 -39.04
CA VAL A 551 -14.78 28.13 -38.07
C VAL A 551 -14.87 27.39 -36.73
N VAL A 552 -13.88 27.65 -35.87
CA VAL A 552 -13.90 27.26 -34.45
C VAL A 552 -14.77 28.23 -33.65
N ILE A 553 -15.75 27.71 -32.90
CA ILE A 553 -16.69 28.48 -32.07
C ILE A 553 -16.59 28.07 -30.60
N GLY A 554 -16.42 29.03 -29.69
CA GLY A 554 -16.48 28.78 -28.25
C GLY A 554 -15.30 27.94 -27.74
N ASN A 555 -15.57 26.98 -26.84
CA ASN A 555 -14.51 26.13 -26.29
C ASN A 555 -14.33 24.87 -27.17
N VAL A 556 -13.18 24.72 -27.82
CA VAL A 556 -12.83 23.52 -28.60
C VAL A 556 -11.42 23.08 -28.24
N MET A 557 -11.19 21.78 -28.09
CA MET A 557 -9.86 21.20 -27.87
C MET A 557 -9.64 20.05 -28.86
N ALA A 558 -8.49 20.04 -29.53
CA ALA A 558 -8.05 18.92 -30.35
C ALA A 558 -6.69 18.40 -29.84
N ASP A 559 -6.38 17.16 -30.19
CA ASP A 559 -5.03 16.60 -30.06
C ASP A 559 -4.14 17.08 -31.21
N GLU A 560 -2.84 17.24 -30.97
CA GLU A 560 -1.86 17.68 -31.97
C GLU A 560 -1.75 16.72 -33.18
N THR A 561 -2.19 15.46 -33.02
CA THR A 561 -2.22 14.43 -34.07
C THR A 561 -3.55 14.31 -34.81
N ALA A 562 -4.55 15.16 -34.50
CA ALA A 562 -5.83 15.17 -35.18
C ALA A 562 -5.74 15.96 -36.51
N VAL A 563 -6.26 15.37 -37.59
CA VAL A 563 -6.38 16.03 -38.90
C VAL A 563 -7.78 16.59 -39.06
N ILE A 564 -7.88 17.88 -39.38
CA ILE A 564 -9.14 18.58 -39.67
C ILE A 564 -9.07 19.07 -41.13
N GLY A 565 -10.06 18.70 -41.93
CA GLY A 565 -10.22 19.13 -43.32
C GLY A 565 -10.99 20.44 -43.44
N GLU A 566 -10.81 21.11 -44.57
CA GLU A 566 -11.30 22.47 -44.83
C GLU A 566 -12.82 22.66 -44.66
N ARG A 567 -13.19 23.89 -44.30
CA ARG A 567 -14.57 24.40 -44.18
C ARG A 567 -15.38 23.67 -43.09
N CYS A 568 -14.70 23.17 -42.06
CA CYS A 568 -15.33 22.60 -40.89
C CYS A 568 -15.92 23.66 -39.96
N LEU A 569 -17.00 23.29 -39.26
CA LEU A 569 -17.65 24.12 -38.23
C LEU A 569 -17.61 23.37 -36.89
N ILE A 570 -16.78 23.82 -35.96
CA ILE A 570 -16.43 23.05 -34.76
C ILE A 570 -16.70 23.88 -33.51
N GLY A 571 -17.55 23.36 -32.62
CA GLY A 571 -17.92 23.97 -31.35
C GLY A 571 -19.34 24.56 -31.32
N PRO A 572 -19.82 25.00 -30.15
CA PRO A 572 -19.11 25.05 -28.87
C PRO A 572 -18.97 23.69 -28.18
N ASP A 573 -18.06 23.64 -27.20
CA ASP A 573 -17.81 22.52 -26.30
C ASP A 573 -17.54 21.18 -27.00
N VAL A 574 -16.47 21.14 -27.80
CA VAL A 574 -16.02 19.95 -28.54
C VAL A 574 -14.63 19.49 -28.11
N VAL A 575 -14.43 18.17 -28.04
CA VAL A 575 -13.12 17.52 -27.85
C VAL A 575 -12.85 16.52 -28.97
N ILE A 576 -11.68 16.63 -29.62
CA ILE A 576 -11.20 15.74 -30.70
C ILE A 576 -9.92 15.04 -30.23
N GLY A 577 -9.91 13.71 -30.24
CA GLY A 577 -8.80 12.88 -29.73
C GLY A 577 -7.63 12.66 -30.70
N ALA A 578 -6.60 11.98 -30.21
CA ALA A 578 -5.40 11.63 -30.98
C ALA A 578 -5.72 10.77 -32.21
N GLY A 579 -5.06 11.06 -33.33
CA GLY A 579 -5.21 10.33 -34.60
C GLY A 579 -6.62 10.38 -35.21
N CYS A 580 -7.48 11.30 -34.77
CA CYS A 580 -8.78 11.51 -35.41
C CYS A 580 -8.62 12.13 -36.80
N VAL A 581 -9.52 11.79 -37.71
CA VAL A 581 -9.62 12.42 -39.04
C VAL A 581 -11.03 12.98 -39.20
N ILE A 582 -11.11 14.30 -39.27
CA ILE A 582 -12.33 15.06 -39.53
C ILE A 582 -12.26 15.51 -41.00
N GLU A 583 -13.06 14.91 -41.86
CA GLU A 583 -13.06 15.19 -43.30
C GLU A 583 -13.82 16.51 -43.63
N PRO A 584 -13.68 17.08 -44.85
CA PRO A 584 -14.14 18.43 -45.15
C PRO A 584 -15.64 18.68 -44.90
N GLY A 585 -15.96 19.92 -44.52
CA GLY A 585 -17.34 20.37 -44.34
C GLY A 585 -18.11 19.74 -43.17
N VAL A 586 -17.43 19.01 -42.26
CA VAL A 586 -18.04 18.39 -41.08
C VAL A 586 -18.46 19.42 -40.03
N ARG A 587 -19.51 19.08 -39.26
CA ARG A 587 -20.04 19.91 -38.18
C ARG A 587 -20.03 19.16 -36.84
N LEU A 588 -19.40 19.74 -35.81
CA LEU A 588 -19.28 19.14 -34.47
C LEU A 588 -19.75 20.15 -33.42
N PHE A 589 -20.65 19.77 -32.51
CA PHE A 589 -21.00 20.63 -31.36
C PHE A 589 -21.43 19.84 -30.11
N GLY A 590 -21.01 20.31 -28.94
CA GLY A 590 -21.36 19.74 -27.63
C GLY A 590 -20.90 18.30 -27.42
N CYS A 591 -19.93 17.81 -28.20
CA CYS A 591 -19.65 16.38 -28.42
C CYS A 591 -18.17 16.01 -28.23
N THR A 592 -17.91 14.71 -28.01
CA THR A 592 -16.57 14.14 -27.98
C THR A 592 -16.34 13.18 -29.13
N VAL A 593 -15.22 13.36 -29.83
CA VAL A 593 -14.68 12.45 -30.82
C VAL A 593 -13.45 11.79 -30.20
N MET A 594 -13.56 10.53 -29.77
CA MET A 594 -12.43 9.81 -29.13
C MET A 594 -11.37 9.39 -30.15
N ARG A 595 -10.17 9.05 -29.66
CA ARG A 595 -8.99 8.72 -30.49
C ARG A 595 -9.27 7.74 -31.64
N GLY A 596 -8.57 7.89 -32.75
CA GLY A 596 -8.68 7.03 -33.93
C GLY A 596 -9.99 7.13 -34.73
N VAL A 597 -10.93 7.98 -34.32
CA VAL A 597 -12.22 8.13 -35.02
C VAL A 597 -12.08 8.90 -36.33
N ARG A 598 -12.76 8.40 -37.37
CA ARG A 598 -12.97 9.11 -38.64
C ARG A 598 -14.39 9.65 -38.72
N ILE A 599 -14.54 10.96 -38.85
CA ILE A 599 -15.82 11.59 -39.20
C ILE A 599 -15.72 11.99 -40.68
N LYS A 600 -16.53 11.35 -41.52
CA LYS A 600 -16.51 11.54 -42.97
C LYS A 600 -17.13 12.86 -43.42
N GLU A 601 -16.81 13.26 -44.65
CA GLU A 601 -17.24 14.51 -45.27
C GLU A 601 -18.73 14.83 -45.06
N HIS A 602 -19.02 16.12 -44.82
CA HIS A 602 -20.37 16.66 -44.60
C HIS A 602 -21.19 16.08 -43.43
N ALA A 603 -20.64 15.16 -42.62
CA ALA A 603 -21.34 14.62 -41.46
C ALA A 603 -21.55 15.66 -40.34
N CYS A 604 -22.56 15.44 -39.51
CA CYS A 604 -22.89 16.29 -38.35
C CYS A 604 -22.98 15.45 -37.08
N VAL A 605 -22.26 15.83 -36.02
CA VAL A 605 -22.26 15.15 -34.71
C VAL A 605 -22.57 16.15 -33.60
N SER A 606 -23.64 15.89 -32.86
CA SER A 606 -24.19 16.78 -31.82
C SER A 606 -24.43 16.04 -30.52
N ASP A 607 -24.13 16.66 -29.37
CA ASP A 607 -24.46 16.17 -28.01
C ASP A 607 -24.14 14.67 -27.75
N SER A 608 -23.05 14.19 -28.36
CA SER A 608 -22.72 12.75 -28.47
C SER A 608 -21.29 12.43 -28.04
N ILE A 609 -21.04 11.17 -27.71
CA ILE A 609 -19.69 10.62 -27.51
C ILE A 609 -19.47 9.56 -28.59
N VAL A 610 -18.61 9.85 -29.57
CA VAL A 610 -18.17 8.87 -30.56
C VAL A 610 -17.01 8.09 -29.95
N GLY A 611 -17.21 6.78 -29.74
CA GLY A 611 -16.20 5.88 -29.17
C GLY A 611 -15.01 5.68 -30.10
N TRP A 612 -13.86 5.37 -29.52
CA TRP A 612 -12.58 5.20 -30.23
C TRP A 612 -12.68 4.26 -31.44
N ASP A 613 -11.85 4.52 -32.44
CA ASP A 613 -11.66 3.70 -33.64
C ASP A 613 -12.93 3.52 -34.52
N SER A 614 -13.97 4.34 -34.29
CA SER A 614 -15.22 4.33 -35.06
C SER A 614 -15.11 5.14 -36.37
N THR A 615 -15.93 4.81 -37.37
CA THR A 615 -16.17 5.68 -38.53
C THR A 615 -17.63 6.15 -38.54
N VAL A 616 -17.88 7.43 -38.83
CA VAL A 616 -19.21 8.04 -38.87
C VAL A 616 -19.39 8.80 -40.19
N GLY A 617 -20.55 8.63 -40.84
CA GLY A 617 -20.83 9.10 -42.20
C GLY A 617 -20.75 7.97 -43.23
N SER A 618 -21.17 8.25 -44.46
CA SER A 618 -21.35 7.28 -45.56
C SER A 618 -20.05 6.89 -46.24
#